data_AF-A0A653BHY1-F1
#
_entry.id   AF-A0A653BHY1-F1
#
_cell.length_a   1.000
_cell.length_b   1.000
_cell.length_c   1.000
_cell.angle_alpha   90.00
_cell.angle_beta   90.00
_cell.angle_gamma   90.00
#
_symmetry.space_group_name_H-M   'P 1'
#
loop_
_entity.id
_entity.type
_entity.pdbx_description
1 polymer ?
#
loop_
_entity_poly.entity_id
_entity_poly.type
_entity_poly.pdbx_seq_one_letter_code
_entity_poly.pdbx_strand_id
1 'polypeptide(L)'
;HKLTHDTEGIDKKYKCELCNYKSHHKDHLDRHKLTHDTQGIYKKYKCELCDYKSYEKYQLNRHKLTHDTQGVYKKYKCELCDYKSDLKSNLNSHKLTHDTEGIYKKYKCELCDYKSHYMKVLKQHKLIHQVKGTDKKYKCEQCDY
;
A
#
# COMPACT_ATOMS: atom_id res chain seq x y z
N HIS A 1 -1.83 8.07 -24.72
CA HIS A 1 -2.23 6.66 -24.52
C HIS A 1 -3.29 6.56 -23.42
N LYS A 2 -4.56 6.72 -23.79
CA LYS A 2 -5.70 6.28 -22.99
C LYS A 2 -5.99 4.84 -23.40
N LEU A 3 -5.91 3.88 -22.48
CA LEU A 3 -6.46 2.55 -22.69
C LEU A 3 -7.56 2.34 -21.65
N THR A 4 -8.76 2.68 -22.11
CA THR A 4 -10.06 2.03 -21.86
C THR A 4 -10.16 1.10 -20.65
N HIS A 5 -10.86 1.59 -19.62
CA HIS A 5 -11.69 0.76 -18.74
C HIS A 5 -12.95 0.38 -19.52
N ASP A 6 -13.09 -0.91 -19.84
CA ASP A 6 -14.32 -1.72 -19.77
C ASP A 6 -14.14 -2.93 -20.68
N THR A 7 -13.97 -4.09 -20.04
CA THR A 7 -14.17 -5.39 -20.68
C THR A 7 -15.08 -6.19 -19.77
N GLU A 8 -16.38 -5.96 -19.93
CA GLU A 8 -17.40 -6.95 -19.57
C GLU A 8 -17.03 -8.28 -20.24
N GLY A 9 -17.00 -9.37 -19.48
CA GLY A 9 -16.95 -10.73 -20.03
C GLY A 9 -15.59 -11.42 -20.16
N ILE A 10 -14.47 -10.89 -19.63
CA ILE A 10 -13.25 -11.71 -19.53
C ILE A 10 -13.37 -12.63 -18.31
N ASP A 11 -13.69 -13.90 -18.53
CA ASP A 11 -13.67 -14.91 -17.48
C ASP A 11 -12.25 -15.00 -16.88
N LYS A 12 -12.14 -14.76 -15.57
CA LYS A 12 -10.90 -14.95 -14.83
C LYS A 12 -10.70 -16.45 -14.61
N LYS A 13 -10.07 -17.10 -15.60
CA LYS A 13 -9.87 -18.55 -15.67
C LYS A 13 -9.08 -19.12 -14.49
N TYR A 14 -8.12 -18.38 -13.96
CA TYR A 14 -7.23 -18.86 -12.89
C TYR A 14 -7.75 -18.43 -11.53
N LYS A 15 -8.17 -19.39 -10.71
CA LYS A 15 -8.77 -19.15 -9.38
C LYS A 15 -7.84 -19.70 -8.30
N CYS A 16 -7.72 -18.98 -7.19
CA CYS A 16 -7.07 -19.50 -6.00
C CYS A 16 -8.01 -20.49 -5.30
N GLU A 17 -7.44 -21.59 -4.80
CA GLU A 17 -8.19 -22.61 -4.06
C GLU A 17 -8.34 -22.24 -2.58
N LEU A 18 -7.48 -21.34 -2.09
CA LEU A 18 -7.41 -20.96 -0.67
C LEU A 18 -8.17 -19.66 -0.37
N CYS A 19 -8.56 -18.89 -1.38
CA CYS A 19 -9.34 -17.66 -1.21
C CYS A 19 -10.05 -17.25 -2.51
N ASN A 20 -10.84 -16.17 -2.43
CA ASN A 20 -11.63 -15.67 -3.56
C ASN A 20 -10.82 -14.96 -4.67
N TYR A 21 -9.49 -15.00 -4.63
CA TYR A 21 -8.64 -14.37 -5.64
C TYR A 21 -8.78 -15.06 -7.00
N LYS A 22 -8.86 -14.25 -8.06
CA LYS A 22 -8.92 -14.72 -9.45
C LYS A 22 -8.06 -13.85 -10.36
N SER A 23 -7.48 -14.44 -11.38
CA SER A 23 -6.58 -13.80 -12.35
C SER A 23 -6.86 -14.29 -13.78
N HIS A 24 -6.51 -13.45 -14.76
CA HIS A 24 -6.48 -13.81 -16.18
C HIS A 24 -5.20 -14.55 -16.60
N HIS A 25 -4.13 -14.39 -15.82
CA HIS A 25 -2.84 -15.00 -16.10
C HIS A 25 -2.44 -15.99 -15.00
N LYS A 26 -1.84 -17.10 -15.41
CA LYS A 26 -1.41 -18.18 -14.53
C LYS A 26 -0.27 -17.74 -13.61
N ASP A 27 0.72 -17.02 -14.14
CA ASP A 27 1.86 -16.51 -13.37
C ASP A 27 1.44 -15.57 -12.23
N HIS A 28 0.38 -14.77 -12.46
CA HIS A 28 -0.22 -13.95 -11.41
C HIS A 28 -0.87 -14.79 -10.31
N LEU A 29 -1.54 -15.89 -10.67
CA LEU A 29 -2.08 -16.84 -9.68
C LEU A 29 -0.94 -17.53 -8.91
N ASP A 30 0.09 -17.98 -9.61
CA ASP A 30 1.25 -18.65 -8.98
C ASP A 30 1.96 -17.70 -8.00
N ARG A 31 2.14 -16.42 -8.38
CA ARG A 31 2.64 -15.39 -7.47
C ARG A 31 1.69 -15.12 -6.30
N HIS A 32 0.39 -15.09 -6.55
CA HIS A 32 -0.60 -14.90 -5.48
C HIS A 32 -0.57 -16.04 -4.47
N LYS A 33 -0.37 -17.29 -4.91
CA LYS A 33 -0.25 -18.45 -4.00
C LYS A 33 0.87 -18.27 -2.97
N LEU A 34 1.92 -17.51 -3.30
CA LEU A 34 3.00 -17.16 -2.35
C LEU A 34 2.52 -16.29 -1.18
N THR A 35 1.37 -15.62 -1.29
CA THR A 35 0.78 -14.88 -0.15
C THR A 35 0.17 -15.80 0.90
N HIS A 36 -0.08 -17.07 0.56
CA HIS A 36 -0.54 -18.09 1.51
C HIS A 36 0.61 -18.82 2.21
N ASP A 37 1.87 -18.53 1.86
CA ASP A 37 3.04 -19.08 2.53
C ASP A 37 3.31 -18.33 3.85
N THR A 38 2.65 -18.79 4.91
CA THR A 38 2.75 -18.19 6.25
C THR A 38 4.12 -18.39 6.90
N GLN A 39 4.82 -19.47 6.55
CA GLN A 39 6.13 -19.82 7.11
C GLN A 39 7.29 -19.17 6.33
N GLY A 40 7.01 -18.58 5.17
CA GLY A 40 8.04 -17.95 4.34
C GLY A 40 8.99 -18.95 3.68
N ILE A 41 8.58 -20.21 3.53
CA ILE A 41 9.39 -21.31 2.98
C ILE A 41 9.82 -20.99 1.55
N TYR A 42 8.97 -20.35 0.76
CA TYR A 42 9.27 -20.04 -0.65
C TYR A 42 10.01 -18.72 -0.85
N LYS A 43 10.39 -18.01 0.22
CA LYS A 43 11.20 -16.79 0.15
C LYS A 43 12.66 -17.13 -0.15
N LYS A 44 12.95 -17.35 -1.43
CA LYS A 44 14.28 -17.79 -1.90
C LYS A 44 15.31 -16.67 -2.03
N TYR A 45 14.90 -15.42 -2.12
CA TYR A 45 15.81 -14.29 -2.30
C TYR A 45 16.12 -13.64 -0.95
N LYS A 46 17.37 -13.74 -0.50
CA LYS A 46 17.79 -13.25 0.82
C LYS A 46 18.61 -11.96 0.68
N CYS A 47 18.41 -11.03 1.61
CA CYS A 47 19.30 -9.90 1.75
C CYS A 47 20.61 -10.36 2.42
N GLU A 48 21.73 -9.79 1.97
CA GLU A 48 23.05 -10.07 2.55
C GLU A 48 23.36 -9.13 3.73
N LEU A 49 22.55 -8.09 3.93
CA LEU A 49 22.76 -7.04 4.92
C LEU A 49 21.81 -7.17 6.12
N CYS A 50 20.78 -8.01 6.05
CA CYS A 50 19.84 -8.28 7.14
C CYS A 50 19.05 -9.57 6.88
N ASP A 51 18.18 -9.95 7.82
CA ASP A 51 17.36 -11.17 7.73
C ASP A 51 16.19 -11.11 6.73
N TYR A 52 16.06 -10.03 5.97
CA TYR A 52 14.99 -9.88 5.00
C TYR A 52 15.06 -10.93 3.89
N LYS A 53 13.91 -11.52 3.57
CA LYS A 53 13.75 -12.45 2.45
C LYS A 53 12.52 -12.09 1.62
N SER A 54 12.60 -12.30 0.31
CA SER A 54 11.50 -12.08 -0.62
C SER A 54 11.25 -13.27 -1.54
N TYR A 55 10.04 -13.28 -2.10
CA TYR A 55 9.58 -14.26 -3.08
C TYR A 55 10.09 -13.97 -4.50
N GLU A 56 10.40 -12.70 -4.78
CA GLU A 56 10.80 -12.23 -6.11
C GLU A 56 12.09 -11.40 -6.04
N LYS A 57 12.92 -11.51 -7.07
CA LYS A 57 14.23 -10.83 -7.16
C LYS A 57 14.08 -9.31 -7.14
N TYR A 58 13.09 -8.76 -7.84
CA TYR A 58 12.89 -7.31 -7.86
C TYR A 58 12.49 -6.75 -6.49
N GLN A 59 11.78 -7.53 -5.66
CA GLN A 59 11.43 -7.14 -4.30
C GLN A 59 12.69 -7.04 -3.44
N LEU A 60 13.62 -7.99 -3.58
CA LEU A 60 14.92 -7.93 -2.92
C LEU A 60 15.72 -6.71 -3.40
N ASN A 61 15.79 -6.48 -4.72
CA ASN A 61 16.51 -5.33 -5.26
C ASN A 61 15.95 -4.00 -4.74
N ARG A 62 14.62 -3.88 -4.64
CA ARG A 62 13.95 -2.72 -4.05
C ARG A 62 14.24 -2.61 -2.55
N HIS A 63 14.22 -3.73 -1.82
CA HIS A 63 14.59 -3.74 -0.41
C HIS A 63 16.05 -3.31 -0.20
N LYS A 64 16.99 -3.70 -1.07
CA LYS A 64 18.38 -3.25 -0.97
C LYS A 64 18.51 -1.71 -0.99
N LEU A 65 17.57 -0.99 -1.58
CA LEU A 65 17.52 0.48 -1.54
C LEU A 65 17.28 1.03 -0.12
N THR A 66 16.72 0.26 0.81
CA THR A 66 16.55 0.70 2.21
C THR A 66 17.87 0.71 2.98
N HIS A 67 18.89 0.02 2.49
CA HIS A 67 20.23 0.04 3.06
C HIS A 67 21.08 1.21 2.52
N ASP A 68 20.55 2.01 1.61
CA ASP A 68 21.21 3.22 1.09
C ASP A 68 21.11 4.38 2.10
N THR A 69 22.02 4.38 3.07
CA THR A 69 22.09 5.42 4.11
C THR A 69 22.52 6.78 3.57
N GLN A 70 23.32 6.78 2.49
CA GLN A 70 23.83 8.00 1.85
C GLN A 70 22.81 8.61 0.87
N GLY A 71 21.73 7.89 0.54
CA GLY A 71 20.70 8.35 -0.38
C GLY A 71 21.16 8.47 -1.83
N VAL A 72 22.20 7.73 -2.22
CA VAL A 72 22.77 7.70 -3.59
C VAL A 72 21.72 7.31 -4.63
N TYR A 73 20.80 6.40 -4.28
CA TYR A 73 19.75 5.90 -5.15
C TYR A 73 18.45 6.71 -5.05
N LYS A 74 18.37 7.72 -4.17
CA LYS A 74 17.22 8.62 -4.06
C LYS A 74 17.18 9.66 -5.20
N LYS A 75 16.96 9.16 -6.41
CA LYS A 75 17.01 9.95 -7.65
C LYS A 75 15.77 10.82 -7.89
N TYR A 76 14.64 10.48 -7.26
CA TYR A 76 13.38 11.20 -7.43
C TYR A 76 13.26 12.31 -6.38
N LYS A 77 13.38 13.57 -6.82
CA LYS A 77 13.36 14.74 -5.96
C LYS A 77 11.99 15.41 -6.00
N CYS A 78 11.57 15.97 -4.86
CA CYS A 78 10.45 16.88 -4.81
C CYS A 78 10.92 18.28 -5.24
N GLU A 79 10.10 18.97 -6.02
CA GLU A 79 10.41 20.34 -6.46
C GLU A 79 9.92 21.40 -5.45
N LEU A 80 9.18 20.97 -4.42
CA LEU A 80 8.56 21.86 -3.42
C LEU A 80 9.27 21.81 -2.07
N CYS A 81 10.16 20.83 -1.84
CA CYS A 81 10.94 20.69 -0.62
C CYS A 81 12.12 19.73 -0.81
N ASP A 82 12.95 19.56 0.21
CA ASP A 82 14.15 18.70 0.15
C ASP A 82 13.89 17.18 0.14
N TYR A 83 12.62 16.76 0.07
CA TYR A 83 12.27 15.35 0.05
C TYR A 83 12.82 14.64 -1.19
N LYS A 84 13.47 13.49 -0.98
CA LYS A 84 13.97 12.62 -2.04
C LYS A 84 13.56 11.17 -1.79
N SER A 85 13.36 10.44 -2.88
CA SER A 85 12.92 9.05 -2.86
C SER A 85 13.67 8.22 -3.91
N ASP A 86 13.86 6.95 -3.60
CA ASP A 86 14.38 5.90 -4.48
C ASP A 86 13.31 5.35 -5.44
N LEU A 87 12.02 5.61 -5.16
CA LEU A 87 10.88 5.22 -5.99
C LEU A 87 10.04 6.42 -6.43
N LYS A 88 9.65 6.42 -7.71
CA LYS A 88 8.75 7.42 -8.30
C LYS A 88 7.37 7.42 -7.64
N SER A 89 6.84 6.25 -7.29
CA SER A 89 5.54 6.10 -6.62
C SER A 89 5.51 6.77 -5.25
N ASN A 90 6.61 6.68 -4.50
CA ASN A 90 6.76 7.31 -3.20
C ASN A 90 6.83 8.84 -3.37
N LEU A 91 7.58 9.35 -4.37
CA LEU A 91 7.56 10.78 -4.69
C LEU A 91 6.15 11.26 -5.06
N ASN A 92 5.43 10.53 -5.91
CA ASN A 92 4.06 10.89 -6.29
C ASN A 92 3.12 10.91 -5.08
N SER A 93 3.28 9.97 -4.14
CA SER A 93 2.52 9.95 -2.90
C SER A 93 2.89 11.12 -2.00
N HIS A 94 4.18 11.41 -1.85
CA HIS A 94 4.68 12.57 -1.11
C HIS A 94 4.14 13.88 -1.68
N LYS A 95 4.05 14.04 -3.00
CA LYS A 95 3.48 15.26 -3.61
C LYS A 95 2.06 15.58 -3.13
N LEU A 96 1.30 14.57 -2.69
CA LEU A 96 -0.04 14.79 -2.13
C LEU A 96 -0.01 15.47 -0.75
N THR A 97 1.13 15.50 -0.05
CA THR A 97 1.26 16.27 1.21
C THR A 97 1.32 17.78 0.96
N HIS A 98 1.66 18.19 -0.26
CA HIS A 98 1.65 19.59 -0.68
C HIS A 98 0.29 20.03 -1.24
N ASP A 99 -0.70 19.14 -1.29
CA ASP A 99 -2.06 19.48 -1.71
C ASP A 99 -2.87 20.07 -0.53
N THR A 100 -2.55 21.32 -0.20
CA THR A 100 -3.17 22.08 0.88
C THR A 100 -4.66 22.36 0.63
N GLU A 101 -5.01 22.66 -0.62
CA GLU A 101 -6.39 22.90 -1.07
C GLU A 101 -7.23 21.60 -1.15
N GLY A 102 -6.56 20.45 -1.16
CA GLY A 102 -7.21 19.14 -1.21
C GLY A 102 -7.84 18.83 -2.57
N ILE A 103 -7.35 19.43 -3.66
CA ILE A 103 -7.84 19.26 -5.03
C ILE A 103 -7.79 17.79 -5.46
N TYR A 104 -6.75 17.08 -5.04
CA TYR A 104 -6.49 15.68 -5.36
C TYR A 104 -7.06 14.71 -4.31
N LYS A 105 -7.84 15.18 -3.33
CA LYS A 105 -8.59 14.30 -2.40
C LYS A 105 -9.78 13.66 -3.11
N LYS A 106 -9.52 12.54 -3.79
CA LYS A 106 -10.53 11.83 -4.60
C LYS A 106 -11.51 10.99 -3.79
N TYR A 107 -11.13 10.58 -2.57
CA TYR A 107 -11.93 9.68 -1.76
C TYR A 107 -12.76 10.48 -0.76
N LYS A 108 -14.08 10.54 -0.98
CA LYS A 108 -15.01 11.33 -0.16
C LYS A 108 -15.81 10.41 0.76
N CYS A 109 -16.08 10.89 1.98
CA CYS A 109 -17.05 10.26 2.85
C CYS A 109 -18.46 10.60 2.37
N GLU A 110 -19.36 9.62 2.42
CA GLU A 110 -20.78 9.80 2.05
C GLU A 110 -21.61 10.32 3.22
N LEU A 111 -21.06 10.30 4.45
CA LEU A 111 -21.76 10.63 5.68
C LEU A 111 -21.36 12.00 6.25
N CYS A 112 -20.31 12.64 5.72
CA CYS A 112 -19.84 13.98 6.11
C CYS A 112 -18.89 14.55 5.04
N ASP A 113 -18.44 15.79 5.22
CA ASP A 113 -17.57 16.49 4.27
C ASP A 113 -16.11 16.02 4.23
N TYR A 114 -15.76 14.97 4.99
CA TYR A 114 -14.41 14.44 5.03
C TYR A 114 -13.96 13.92 3.66
N LYS A 115 -12.76 14.30 3.24
CA LYS A 115 -12.11 13.82 2.01
C LYS A 115 -10.68 13.38 2.30
N SER A 116 -10.19 12.42 1.51
CA SER A 116 -8.84 11.89 1.62
C SER A 116 -8.19 11.61 0.27
N HIS A 117 -6.86 11.64 0.24
CA HIS A 117 -6.05 11.18 -0.88
C HIS A 117 -5.96 9.66 -0.99
N TYR A 118 -6.31 8.92 0.07
CA TYR A 118 -6.16 7.47 0.11
C TYR A 118 -7.43 6.76 0.60
N MET A 119 -7.86 5.75 -0.15
CA MET A 119 -9.02 4.92 0.21
C MET A 119 -8.88 4.27 1.59
N LYS A 120 -7.66 3.84 1.97
CA LYS A 120 -7.41 3.23 3.29
C LYS A 120 -7.74 4.19 4.43
N VAL A 121 -7.41 5.47 4.26
CA VAL A 121 -7.67 6.52 5.25
C VAL A 121 -9.16 6.81 5.30
N LEU A 122 -9.84 6.84 4.14
CA LEU A 122 -11.30 6.94 4.10
C LEU A 122 -11.98 5.75 4.82
N LYS A 123 -11.52 4.52 4.59
CA LYS A 123 -12.06 3.33 5.27
C LYS A 123 -11.89 3.43 6.79
N GLN A 124 -10.73 3.87 7.25
CA GLN A 124 -10.48 4.10 8.69
C GLN A 124 -11.38 5.21 9.23
N HIS A 125 -11.52 6.33 8.50
CA HIS A 125 -12.43 7.41 8.86
C HIS A 125 -13.87 6.90 8.97
N LYS A 126 -14.35 6.04 8.05
CA LYS A 126 -15.72 5.50 8.09
C LYS A 126 -16.03 4.75 9.40
N LEU A 127 -15.02 4.24 10.10
CA LEU A 127 -15.22 3.60 11.42
C LEU A 127 -15.77 4.57 12.47
N ILE A 128 -15.47 5.87 12.39
CA ILE A 128 -15.99 6.84 13.38
C ILE A 128 -17.52 6.97 13.29
N HIS A 129 -18.09 6.79 12.10
CA HIS A 129 -19.55 6.86 11.89
C HIS A 129 -20.25 5.58 12.37
N GLN A 130 -19.52 4.48 12.50
CA GLN A 130 -20.01 3.22 13.06
C GLN A 130 -19.99 3.24 14.60
N VAL A 131 -19.29 4.19 15.22
CA VAL A 131 -19.07 4.28 16.68
C VAL A 131 -20.03 5.28 17.36
N LYS A 132 -21.06 5.78 16.65
CA LYS A 132 -22.20 6.46 17.31
C LYS A 132 -22.98 5.48 18.19
N GLY A 133 -22.43 5.11 19.35
CA GLY A 133 -23.05 4.18 20.29
C GLY A 133 -22.16 3.56 21.37
N THR A 134 -20.84 3.79 21.42
CA THR A 134 -20.06 3.37 22.61
C THR A 134 -18.94 4.35 22.95
N ASP A 135 -19.04 4.85 24.17
CA ASP A 135 -18.04 5.58 24.93
C ASP A 135 -16.73 4.76 24.97
N LYS A 136 -15.85 4.97 24.00
CA LYS A 136 -14.54 4.32 24.00
C LYS A 136 -13.63 5.10 24.94
N LYS A 137 -13.87 4.94 26.25
CA LYS A 137 -12.91 5.27 27.30
C LYS A 137 -11.70 4.38 27.09
N TYR A 138 -10.68 4.90 26.42
CA TYR A 138 -9.34 4.40 26.62
C TYR A 138 -8.90 4.86 28.01
N LYS A 139 -9.39 4.20 29.06
CA LYS A 139 -8.84 4.38 30.40
C LYS A 139 -7.47 3.71 30.41
N CYS A 140 -6.44 4.53 30.60
CA CYS A 140 -5.12 4.04 30.96
C CYS A 140 -5.20 3.48 32.38
N GLU A 141 -4.92 2.19 32.58
CA GLU A 141 -4.87 1.60 33.93
C GLU A 141 -3.61 2.02 34.71
N GLN A 142 -2.81 2.94 34.17
CA GLN A 142 -1.56 3.43 34.77
C GLN A 142 -1.47 4.96 34.84
N CYS A 143 -2.53 5.72 34.50
CA CYS A 143 -2.53 7.18 34.62
C CYS A 143 -3.88 7.69 35.15
N ASP A 144 -3.85 8.31 36.33
CA ASP A 144 -4.95 9.12 36.88
C ASP A 144 -4.83 10.59 36.44
N TYR A 145 -5.04 10.88 35.15
CA TYR A 145 -5.26 12.24 34.66
C TYR A 145 -6.17 12.27 33.42
#